data_AF-A0A2D5WKY1-F1
#
_entry.id   AF-A0A2D5WKY1-F1
#
_cell.length_a   1.000
_cell.length_b   1.000
_cell.length_c   1.000
_cell.angle_alpha   90.00
_cell.angle_beta   90.00
_cell.angle_gamma   90.00
#
_symmetry.space_group_name_H-M   'P 1'
#
loop_
_entity.id
_entity.type
_entity.pdbx_description
1 polymer ?
#
loop_
_entity_poly.entity_id
_entity_poly.type
_entity_poly.pdbx_seq_one_letter_code
_entity_poly.pdbx_strand_id
1 'polypeptide(L)'
;MKKFFIQEPKEGAQQAAYMFIAINVVWFVGGIAEIDYGNFDNVLQLFWSFSIVGILLGLKDLQGDTVPEDWRQGYAMIAAAVLVVSLLGVNEDLNTSGVWTFFGFVILGLGVTSEGVIDNIWRYAAIIAGLFGIVGAGSEFITGTSIIADDSPLQFVGFLTFIAGVGIGPLLAWNKKE
;
A
#
# COMPACT_ATOMS: atom_id res chain seq x y z
N MET A 1 -29.29 -4.14 4.68
CA MET A 1 -28.66 -4.29 3.34
C MET A 1 -27.97 -3.02 2.86
N LYS A 2 -28.57 -1.81 2.92
CA LYS A 2 -27.89 -0.58 2.47
C LYS A 2 -26.58 -0.27 3.25
N LYS A 3 -26.58 -0.44 4.57
CA LYS A 3 -25.38 -0.33 5.43
C LYS A 3 -24.33 -1.44 5.19
N PHE A 4 -24.71 -2.55 4.55
CA PHE A 4 -23.75 -3.61 4.19
C PHE A 4 -22.92 -3.21 2.97
N PHE A 5 -23.51 -2.42 2.06
CA PHE A 5 -22.84 -1.92 0.84
C PHE A 5 -22.28 -0.50 0.99
N ILE A 6 -22.71 0.26 2.00
CA ILE A 6 -22.30 1.64 2.26
C ILE A 6 -21.86 1.72 3.72
N GLN A 7 -20.56 1.53 3.93
CA GLN A 7 -19.90 1.76 5.23
C GLN A 7 -19.45 3.22 5.32
N GLU A 8 -19.28 3.71 6.55
CA GLU A 8 -18.64 5.01 6.73
C GLU A 8 -17.17 4.95 6.28
N PRO A 9 -16.62 6.03 5.70
CA PRO A 9 -15.25 6.02 5.17
C PRO A 9 -14.21 5.57 6.20
N LYS A 10 -14.37 5.99 7.46
CA LYS A 10 -13.52 5.57 8.59
C LYS A 10 -13.55 4.07 8.81
N GLU A 11 -14.75 3.49 8.97
CA GLU A 11 -14.90 2.04 9.22
C GLU A 11 -14.34 1.21 8.07
N GLY A 12 -14.62 1.63 6.82
CA GLY A 12 -14.10 0.96 5.63
C GLY A 12 -12.57 1.03 5.52
N ALA A 13 -11.99 2.21 5.75
CA ALA A 13 -10.54 2.40 5.73
C ALA A 13 -9.84 1.61 6.84
N GLN A 14 -10.42 1.54 8.05
CA GLN A 14 -9.89 0.73 9.15
C GLN A 14 -9.94 -0.76 8.83
N GLN A 15 -11.07 -1.28 8.33
CA GLN A 15 -11.20 -2.68 7.91
C GLN A 15 -10.20 -3.04 6.82
N ALA A 16 -10.04 -2.15 5.84
CA ALA A 16 -9.05 -2.29 4.79
C ALA A 16 -7.63 -2.35 5.37
N ALA A 17 -7.28 -1.45 6.30
CA ALA A 17 -5.97 -1.45 6.93
C ALA A 17 -5.70 -2.72 7.76
N TYR A 18 -6.68 -3.20 8.53
CA TYR A 18 -6.55 -4.47 9.26
C TYR A 18 -6.32 -5.66 8.32
N MET A 19 -7.09 -5.75 7.24
CA MET A 19 -6.97 -6.82 6.25
C MET A 19 -5.61 -6.77 5.54
N PHE A 20 -5.17 -5.57 5.15
CA PHE A 20 -3.85 -5.35 4.57
C PHE A 20 -2.73 -5.83 5.50
N ILE A 21 -2.76 -5.40 6.77
CA ILE A 21 -1.75 -5.81 7.77
C ILE A 21 -1.77 -7.33 7.96
N ALA A 22 -2.96 -7.93 8.11
CA ALA A 22 -3.10 -9.36 8.33
C ALA A 22 -2.52 -10.18 7.16
N ILE A 23 -2.81 -9.80 5.92
CA ILE A 23 -2.30 -10.51 4.74
C ILE A 23 -0.78 -10.39 4.63
N ASN A 24 -0.22 -9.20 4.84
CA ASN A 24 1.23 -9.04 4.82
C ASN A 24 1.91 -9.84 5.95
N VAL A 25 1.27 -9.98 7.13
CA VAL A 25 1.77 -10.87 8.19
C VAL A 25 1.71 -12.34 7.78
N VAL A 26 0.65 -12.77 7.08
CA VAL A 26 0.55 -14.13 6.53
C VAL A 26 1.67 -14.39 5.53
N TRP A 27 1.93 -13.48 4.59
CA TRP A 27 3.05 -13.61 3.66
C TRP A 27 4.41 -13.59 4.36
N PHE A 28 4.59 -12.74 5.37
CA PHE A 28 5.81 -12.71 6.15
C PHE A 28 6.09 -14.04 6.85
N VAL A 29 5.09 -14.59 7.56
CA VAL A 29 5.21 -15.88 8.24
C VAL A 29 5.41 -17.00 7.24
N GLY A 30 4.69 -16.96 6.10
CA GLY A 30 4.82 -17.93 5.02
C GLY A 30 6.22 -17.94 4.43
N GLY A 31 6.81 -16.77 4.18
CA GLY A 31 8.18 -16.64 3.69
C GLY A 31 9.22 -17.19 4.68
N ILE A 32 9.07 -16.95 5.98
CA ILE A 32 9.96 -17.51 7.01
C ILE A 32 9.82 -19.03 7.14
N ALA A 33 8.59 -19.52 7.08
CA ALA A 33 8.27 -20.93 7.25
C ALA A 33 8.32 -21.73 5.94
N GLU A 34 8.71 -21.09 4.82
CA GLU A 34 8.76 -21.67 3.47
C GLU A 34 7.43 -22.35 3.07
N ILE A 35 6.30 -21.73 3.44
CA ILE A 35 4.95 -22.24 3.15
C ILE A 35 4.58 -21.92 1.71
N ASP A 36 4.27 -22.97 0.95
CA ASP A 36 3.60 -22.85 -0.35
C ASP A 36 2.07 -22.75 -0.16
N TYR A 37 1.52 -21.58 -0.46
CA TYR A 37 0.08 -21.32 -0.40
C TYR A 37 -0.67 -21.82 -1.65
N GLY A 38 0.03 -22.19 -2.73
CA GLY A 38 -0.56 -22.57 -4.00
C GLY A 38 -1.62 -21.57 -4.48
N ASN A 39 -2.77 -22.08 -4.92
CA ASN A 39 -3.87 -21.23 -5.41
C ASN A 39 -4.51 -20.34 -4.33
N PHE A 40 -4.25 -20.59 -3.04
CA PHE A 40 -4.73 -19.71 -1.98
C PHE A 40 -4.03 -18.35 -2.02
N ASP A 41 -2.82 -18.27 -2.57
CA ASP A 41 -2.10 -17.01 -2.75
C ASP A 41 -2.89 -16.03 -3.63
N ASN A 42 -3.57 -16.51 -4.67
CA ASN A 42 -4.44 -15.69 -5.50
C ASN A 42 -5.60 -15.05 -4.72
N VAL A 43 -6.11 -15.76 -3.69
CA VAL A 43 -7.16 -15.23 -2.81
C VAL A 43 -6.59 -14.17 -1.87
N LEU A 44 -5.39 -14.41 -1.32
CA LEU A 44 -4.67 -13.43 -0.51
C LEU A 44 -4.36 -12.16 -1.33
N GLN A 45 -3.90 -12.31 -2.57
CA GLN A 45 -3.63 -11.22 -3.50
C GLN A 45 -4.90 -10.42 -3.82
N LEU A 46 -6.04 -11.08 -4.02
CA LEU A 46 -7.32 -10.42 -4.23
C LEU A 46 -7.72 -9.56 -3.03
N PHE A 47 -7.64 -10.11 -1.81
CA PHE A 47 -7.97 -9.36 -0.60
C PHE A 47 -6.96 -8.25 -0.32
N TRP A 48 -5.67 -8.48 -0.61
CA TRP A 48 -4.63 -7.48 -0.48
C TRP A 48 -4.92 -6.30 -1.42
N SER A 49 -5.31 -6.59 -2.66
CA SER A 49 -5.67 -5.58 -3.67
C SER A 49 -6.86 -4.72 -3.22
N PHE A 50 -7.92 -5.31 -2.68
CA PHE A 50 -9.04 -4.53 -2.14
C PHE A 50 -8.66 -3.75 -0.88
N SER A 51 -7.79 -4.32 -0.04
CA SER A 51 -7.33 -3.68 1.18
C SER A 51 -6.50 -2.42 0.88
N ILE A 52 -5.58 -2.47 -0.08
CA ILE A 52 -4.77 -1.31 -0.45
C ILE A 52 -5.62 -0.22 -1.11
N VAL A 53 -6.61 -0.60 -1.93
CA VAL A 53 -7.60 0.34 -2.50
C VAL A 53 -8.37 1.04 -1.40
N GLY A 54 -8.87 0.30 -0.41
CA GLY A 54 -9.62 0.87 0.70
C GLY A 54 -8.79 1.84 1.53
N ILE A 55 -7.52 1.53 1.78
CA ILE A 55 -6.58 2.47 2.42
C ILE A 55 -6.44 3.74 1.59
N LEU A 56 -6.10 3.62 0.30
CA LEU A 56 -5.83 4.76 -0.58
C LEU A 56 -7.04 5.68 -0.69
N LEU A 57 -8.23 5.13 -0.91
CA LEU A 57 -9.47 5.91 -0.93
C LEU A 57 -9.76 6.57 0.42
N GLY A 58 -9.44 5.89 1.53
CA GLY A 58 -9.54 6.45 2.87
C GLY A 58 -8.59 7.62 3.12
N LEU A 59 -7.44 7.69 2.45
CA LEU A 59 -6.47 8.78 2.64
C LEU A 59 -7.03 10.15 2.24
N LYS A 60 -7.91 10.18 1.23
CA LYS A 60 -8.60 11.40 0.80
C LYS A 60 -9.30 12.08 1.98
N ASP A 61 -10.11 11.31 2.71
CA ASP A 61 -10.87 11.83 3.84
C ASP A 61 -10.01 11.97 5.09
N LEU A 62 -8.99 11.11 5.27
CA LEU A 62 -8.08 11.16 6.41
C LEU A 62 -7.28 12.47 6.43
N GLN A 63 -6.61 12.79 5.31
CA GLN A 63 -5.82 14.02 5.16
C GLN A 63 -6.71 15.26 5.07
N GLY A 64 -7.92 15.14 4.50
CA GLY A 64 -8.87 16.25 4.46
C GLY A 64 -8.23 17.49 3.83
N ASP A 65 -8.23 18.61 4.53
CA ASP A 65 -7.76 19.89 3.99
C ASP A 65 -6.24 20.11 4.13
N THR A 66 -5.48 19.12 4.62
CA THR A 66 -4.01 19.22 4.65
C THR A 66 -3.38 19.11 3.26
N VAL A 67 -4.14 18.66 2.26
CA VAL A 67 -3.71 18.52 0.86
C VAL A 67 -4.77 19.12 -0.09
N PRO A 68 -4.37 19.65 -1.26
CA PRO A 68 -5.32 20.16 -2.26
C PRO A 68 -6.29 19.08 -2.78
N GLU A 69 -7.45 19.48 -3.29
CA GLU A 69 -8.44 18.54 -3.85
C GLU A 69 -7.86 17.67 -4.98
N ASP A 70 -7.01 18.23 -5.83
CA ASP A 70 -6.36 17.48 -6.92
C ASP A 70 -5.48 16.34 -6.38
N TRP A 71 -4.82 16.54 -5.23
CA TRP A 71 -4.07 15.49 -4.55
C TRP A 71 -5.00 14.39 -4.04
N ARG A 72 -6.14 14.78 -3.45
CA ARG A 72 -7.16 13.85 -2.96
C ARG A 72 -7.73 12.99 -4.09
N GLN A 73 -7.93 13.56 -5.28
CA GLN A 73 -8.35 12.83 -6.48
C GLN A 73 -7.26 11.88 -6.99
N GLY A 74 -5.99 12.27 -6.84
CA GLY A 74 -4.83 11.41 -7.12
C GLY A 74 -4.90 10.06 -6.39
N TYR A 75 -5.39 10.01 -5.14
CA TYR A 75 -5.57 8.75 -4.42
C TYR A 75 -6.58 7.80 -5.07
N ALA A 76 -7.65 8.33 -5.67
CA ALA A 76 -8.62 7.50 -6.39
C ALA A 76 -8.03 6.94 -7.68
N MET A 77 -7.26 7.76 -8.41
CA MET A 77 -6.57 7.33 -9.64
C MET A 77 -5.56 6.22 -9.35
N ILE A 78 -4.71 6.40 -8.34
CA ILE A 78 -3.71 5.39 -7.99
C ILE A 78 -4.35 4.13 -7.39
N ALA A 79 -5.45 4.25 -6.64
CA ALA A 79 -6.19 3.08 -6.17
C ALA A 79 -6.69 2.23 -7.33
N ALA A 80 -7.26 2.85 -8.37
CA ALA A 80 -7.68 2.13 -9.57
C ALA A 80 -6.50 1.48 -10.31
N ALA A 81 -5.39 2.20 -10.48
CA ALA A 81 -4.20 1.68 -11.14
C ALA A 81 -3.58 0.48 -10.39
N VAL A 82 -3.43 0.61 -9.07
CA VAL A 82 -2.92 -0.47 -8.21
C VAL A 82 -3.86 -1.67 -8.24
N LEU A 83 -5.19 -1.48 -8.20
CA LEU A 83 -6.14 -2.58 -8.30
C LEU A 83 -5.97 -3.36 -9.60
N VAL A 84 -5.93 -2.66 -10.74
CA VAL A 84 -5.80 -3.30 -12.05
C VAL A 84 -4.48 -4.06 -12.14
N VAL A 85 -3.37 -3.42 -11.80
CA VAL A 85 -2.03 -4.04 -11.84
C VAL A 85 -1.91 -5.22 -10.91
N SER A 86 -2.43 -5.12 -9.69
CA SER A 86 -2.35 -6.19 -8.68
C SER A 86 -3.16 -7.43 -9.07
N LEU A 87 -4.22 -7.26 -9.88
CA LEU A 87 -5.03 -8.37 -10.40
C LEU A 87 -4.49 -8.94 -11.71
N LEU A 88 -3.90 -8.10 -12.58
CA LEU A 88 -3.25 -8.56 -13.81
C LEU A 88 -2.01 -9.41 -13.51
N GLY A 89 -1.24 -9.02 -12.50
CA GLY A 89 -0.06 -9.78 -12.05
C GLY A 89 -0.36 -11.18 -11.51
N VAL A 90 -1.63 -11.56 -11.36
CA VAL A 90 -2.02 -12.93 -10.96
C VAL A 90 -1.93 -13.91 -12.13
N ASN A 91 -2.15 -13.47 -13.37
CA ASN A 91 -2.31 -14.37 -14.53
C ASN A 91 -1.50 -13.98 -15.77
N GLU A 92 -0.94 -12.77 -15.82
CA GLU A 92 -0.22 -12.26 -16.99
C GLU A 92 1.16 -11.73 -16.61
N ASP A 93 2.18 -12.13 -17.37
CA ASP A 93 3.54 -11.58 -17.30
C ASP A 93 3.59 -10.20 -17.99
N LEU A 94 2.95 -9.22 -17.35
CA LEU A 94 3.03 -7.82 -17.75
C LEU A 94 4.08 -7.09 -16.92
N ASN A 95 4.94 -6.33 -17.60
CA ASN A 95 5.84 -5.42 -16.90
C ASN A 95 5.02 -4.26 -16.29
N THR A 96 4.81 -4.32 -14.98
CA THR A 96 4.04 -3.35 -14.20
C THR A 96 4.91 -2.42 -13.37
N SER A 97 6.24 -2.53 -13.49
CA SER A 97 7.24 -1.76 -12.72
C SER A 97 7.02 -0.24 -12.79
N GLY A 98 6.55 0.29 -13.92
CA GLY A 98 6.25 1.72 -14.07
C GLY A 98 5.12 2.20 -13.14
N VAL A 99 4.08 1.38 -12.96
CA VAL A 99 2.97 1.70 -12.03
C VAL A 99 3.45 1.59 -10.59
N TRP A 100 4.24 0.57 -10.26
CA TRP A 100 4.83 0.42 -8.93
C TRP A 100 5.81 1.53 -8.58
N THR A 101 6.55 2.04 -9.56
CA THR A 101 7.42 3.24 -9.40
C THR A 101 6.59 4.46 -9.04
N PHE A 102 5.52 4.70 -9.79
CA PHE A 102 4.61 5.82 -9.51
C PHE A 102 3.92 5.65 -8.15
N PHE A 103 3.54 4.43 -7.79
CA PHE A 103 3.00 4.12 -6.46
C PHE A 103 4.00 4.42 -5.35
N GLY A 104 5.30 4.14 -5.57
CA GLY A 104 6.38 4.54 -4.66
C GLY A 104 6.42 6.05 -4.41
N PHE A 105 6.22 6.87 -5.45
CA PHE A 105 6.08 8.33 -5.29
C PHE A 105 4.84 8.73 -4.49
N VAL A 106 3.71 8.04 -4.67
CA VAL A 106 2.51 8.28 -3.87
C VAL A 106 2.76 7.97 -2.39
N ILE A 107 3.42 6.86 -2.07
CA ILE A 107 3.76 6.48 -0.69
C ILE A 107 4.74 7.48 -0.07
N LEU A 108 5.75 7.92 -0.83
CA LEU A 108 6.65 9.00 -0.40
C LEU A 108 5.86 10.29 -0.11
N GLY A 109 4.96 10.66 -1.02
CA GLY A 109 4.07 11.80 -0.90
C GLY A 109 3.18 11.71 0.34
N LEU A 110 2.61 10.54 0.64
CA LEU A 110 1.86 10.28 1.87
C LEU A 110 2.69 10.62 3.11
N GLY A 111 3.92 10.15 3.18
CA GLY A 111 4.81 10.41 4.32
C GLY A 111 5.12 11.90 4.50
N VAL A 112 5.40 12.60 3.40
CA VAL A 112 5.72 14.04 3.41
C VAL A 112 4.49 14.88 3.79
N THR A 113 3.34 14.61 3.16
CA THR A 113 2.13 15.46 3.24
C THR A 113 1.27 15.20 4.48
N SER A 114 1.48 14.12 5.22
CA SER A 114 0.64 13.75 6.38
C SER A 114 1.09 14.37 7.71
N GLU A 115 1.82 15.48 7.68
CA GLU A 115 2.24 16.16 8.91
C GLU A 115 1.03 16.56 9.76
N GLY A 116 1.05 16.25 11.05
CA GLY A 116 -0.06 16.52 11.97
C GLY A 116 -1.27 15.60 11.79
N VAL A 117 -1.29 14.73 10.77
CA VAL A 117 -2.36 13.73 10.54
C VAL A 117 -1.90 12.34 10.97
N ILE A 118 -0.71 11.93 10.52
CA ILE A 118 -0.10 10.65 10.86
C ILE A 118 1.12 10.92 11.76
N ASP A 119 1.30 10.13 12.82
CA ASP A 119 2.46 10.30 13.71
C ASP A 119 3.78 10.11 12.96
N ASN A 120 4.81 10.87 13.35
CA ASN A 120 6.07 10.98 12.63
C ASN A 120 6.77 9.63 12.36
N ILE A 121 6.71 8.69 13.32
CA ILE A 121 7.33 7.37 13.13
C ILE A 121 6.75 6.62 11.92
N TRP A 122 5.44 6.69 11.71
CA TRP A 122 4.77 6.04 10.58
C TRP A 122 4.93 6.83 9.29
N ARG A 123 4.97 8.16 9.36
CA ARG A 123 5.32 9.00 8.22
C ARG A 123 6.70 8.67 7.69
N TYR A 124 7.69 8.55 8.57
CA TYR A 124 9.06 8.20 8.18
C TYR A 124 9.15 6.79 7.62
N ALA A 125 8.38 5.84 8.17
CA ALA A 125 8.24 4.52 7.56
C ALA A 125 7.67 4.60 6.12
N ALA A 126 6.64 5.42 5.89
CA ALA A 126 6.10 5.65 4.54
C ALA A 126 7.15 6.29 3.61
N ILE A 127 7.90 7.29 4.06
CA ILE A 127 8.98 7.90 3.25
C ILE A 127 10.00 6.83 2.84
N ILE A 128 10.46 6.02 3.79
CA ILE A 128 11.42 4.94 3.52
C ILE A 128 10.83 3.95 2.51
N ALA A 129 9.60 3.47 2.74
CA ALA A 129 8.91 2.55 1.83
C ALA A 129 8.78 3.12 0.41
N GLY A 130 8.40 4.40 0.29
CA GLY A 130 8.30 5.09 -0.98
C GLY A 130 9.64 5.16 -1.72
N LEU A 131 10.73 5.46 -1.01
CA LEU A 131 12.08 5.43 -1.57
C LEU A 131 12.49 4.03 -2.06
N PHE A 132 12.22 2.99 -1.27
CA PHE A 132 12.46 1.61 -1.70
C PHE A 132 11.66 1.24 -2.95
N GLY A 133 10.38 1.61 -3.01
CA GLY A 133 9.54 1.40 -4.19
C GLY A 133 10.06 2.14 -5.43
N ILE A 134 10.48 3.40 -5.28
CA ILE A 134 11.06 4.19 -6.38
C ILE A 134 12.39 3.59 -6.86
N VAL A 135 13.27 3.21 -5.94
CA VAL A 135 14.60 2.68 -6.29
C VAL A 135 14.46 1.28 -6.89
N GLY A 136 13.67 0.39 -6.29
CA GLY A 136 13.46 -0.98 -6.75
C GLY A 136 12.71 -0.99 -8.08
N ALA A 137 11.41 -0.68 -8.05
CA ALA A 137 10.57 -0.70 -9.25
C ALA A 137 11.01 0.31 -10.31
N GLY A 138 11.54 1.48 -9.92
CA GLY A 138 12.00 2.48 -10.88
C GLY A 138 13.28 2.09 -11.60
N SER A 139 14.20 1.39 -10.93
CA SER A 139 15.37 0.84 -11.62
C SER A 139 14.97 -0.25 -12.63
N GLU A 140 14.01 -1.11 -12.27
CA GLU A 140 13.47 -2.11 -13.18
C GLU A 140 12.77 -1.46 -14.38
N PHE A 141 11.98 -0.42 -14.14
CA PHE A 141 11.29 0.31 -15.19
C PHE A 141 12.24 1.00 -16.17
N ILE A 142 13.31 1.63 -15.67
CA ILE A 142 14.24 2.41 -16.49
C ILE A 142 15.28 1.52 -17.18
N THR A 143 15.78 0.49 -16.48
CA THR A 143 16.95 -0.29 -16.90
C THR A 143 16.62 -1.74 -17.27
N GLY A 144 15.41 -2.22 -16.96
CA GLY A 144 15.01 -3.61 -17.12
C GLY A 144 15.53 -4.54 -16.01
N THR A 145 16.11 -3.99 -14.93
CA THR A 145 16.63 -4.78 -13.81
C THR A 145 16.44 -4.04 -12.49
N SER A 146 15.91 -4.73 -11.47
CA SER A 146 15.85 -4.19 -10.11
C SER A 146 17.25 -4.18 -9.49
N ILE A 147 17.68 -3.02 -8.99
CA ILE A 147 18.92 -2.89 -8.21
C ILE A 147 18.77 -3.35 -6.76
N ILE A 148 17.54 -3.55 -6.29
CA ILE A 148 17.24 -4.19 -5.00
C ILE A 148 16.82 -5.61 -5.30
N ALA A 149 17.66 -6.59 -4.93
CA ALA A 149 17.32 -7.99 -5.11
C ALA A 149 16.15 -8.39 -4.19
N ASP A 150 15.25 -9.23 -4.70
CA ASP A 150 14.00 -9.61 -4.03
C ASP A 150 14.25 -10.31 -2.68
N ASP A 151 15.29 -11.15 -2.59
CA ASP A 151 15.67 -11.87 -1.37
C ASP A 151 16.66 -11.10 -0.49
N SER A 152 16.87 -9.80 -0.76
CA SER A 152 17.83 -9.01 0.00
C SER A 152 17.28 -8.54 1.35
N PRO A 153 18.13 -8.40 2.39
CA PRO A 153 17.74 -7.74 3.63
C PRO A 153 17.21 -6.31 3.43
N LEU A 154 17.62 -5.65 2.35
CA LEU A 154 17.14 -4.33 1.97
C LEU A 154 15.68 -4.37 1.52
N GLN A 155 15.29 -5.34 0.69
CA GLN A 155 13.90 -5.54 0.30
C GLN A 155 13.02 -5.82 1.52
N PHE A 156 13.54 -6.59 2.48
CA PHE A 156 12.84 -6.85 3.73
C PHE A 156 12.57 -5.57 4.55
N VAL A 157 13.53 -4.64 4.62
CA VAL A 157 13.32 -3.33 5.25
C VAL A 157 12.26 -2.53 4.50
N GLY A 158 12.29 -2.52 3.17
CA GLY A 158 11.27 -1.91 2.33
C GLY A 158 9.87 -2.46 2.63
N PHE A 159 9.75 -3.78 2.74
CA PHE A 159 8.50 -4.47 3.07
C PHE A 159 7.96 -4.08 4.46
N LEU A 160 8.79 -4.12 5.52
CA LEU A 160 8.35 -3.75 6.86
C LEU A 160 7.92 -2.29 6.96
N THR A 161 8.68 -1.39 6.34
CA THR A 161 8.37 0.05 6.33
C THR A 161 7.12 0.35 5.50
N PHE A 162 6.85 -0.43 4.46
CA PHE A 162 5.61 -0.34 3.69
C PHE A 162 4.39 -0.71 4.53
N ILE A 163 4.43 -1.82 5.27
CA ILE A 163 3.34 -2.20 6.18
C ILE A 163 3.12 -1.13 7.25
N ALA A 164 4.20 -0.67 7.86
CA ALA A 164 4.14 0.34 8.92
C ALA A 164 3.62 1.69 8.42
N GLY A 165 4.10 2.15 7.25
CA GLY A 165 3.77 3.45 6.69
C GLY A 165 2.40 3.52 6.03
N VAL A 166 1.99 2.46 5.32
CA VAL A 166 0.75 2.45 4.52
C VAL A 166 -0.40 1.75 5.25
N GLY A 167 -0.11 0.74 6.08
CA GLY A 167 -1.12 0.05 6.89
C GLY A 167 -1.29 0.68 8.27
N ILE A 168 -0.26 0.58 9.11
CA ILE A 168 -0.35 0.92 10.54
C ILE A 168 -0.56 2.42 10.76
N GLY A 169 0.21 3.27 10.08
CA GLY A 169 0.11 4.73 10.23
C GLY A 169 -1.30 5.26 9.99
N PRO A 170 -1.90 5.03 8.81
CA PRO A 170 -3.27 5.44 8.51
C PRO A 170 -4.31 4.84 9.45
N LEU A 171 -4.17 3.56 9.84
CA LEU A 171 -5.07 2.91 10.79
C LEU A 171 -5.09 3.64 12.14
N LEU A 172 -3.92 3.91 12.70
CA LEU A 172 -3.81 4.60 13.99
C LEU A 172 -4.29 6.05 13.91
N ALA A 173 -4.09 6.72 12.78
CA ALA A 173 -4.63 8.06 12.55
C ALA A 173 -6.17 8.05 12.52
N TRP A 174 -6.79 7.08 11.83
CA TRP A 174 -8.24 6.91 11.83
C TRP A 174 -8.81 6.59 13.20
N ASN A 175 -8.09 5.83 14.04
CA ASN A 175 -8.52 5.54 15.41
C ASN A 175 -8.60 6.80 16.29
N LYS A 176 -7.83 7.85 15.97
CA LYS A 176 -7.81 9.12 16.71
C LYS A 176 -8.81 10.15 16.18
N LYS A 177 -9.28 9.99 14.94
CA LYS A 177 -10.21 10.91 14.29
C LYS A 177 -11.63 10.57 14.73
N GLU A 178 -12.37 11.52 15.30
CA GLU A 178 -13.76 11.30 15.75
C GLU A 178 -14.70 11.06 14.57
#